data_AF-A0A7U7PYT7-F1
#
_entry.id   AF-A0A7U7PYT7-F1
#
_cell.length_a   1.000
_cell.length_b   1.000
_cell.length_c   1.000
_cell.angle_alpha   90.00
_cell.angle_beta   90.00
_cell.angle_gamma   90.00
#
_symmetry.space_group_name_H-M   'P 1'
#
loop_
_entity.id
_entity.type
_entity.pdbx_description
1 polymer ?
#
loop_
_entity_poly.entity_id
_entity_poly.type
_entity_poly.pdbx_seq_one_letter_code
_entity_poly.pdbx_strand_id
1 'polypeptide(L)'
;MQVGLEPETKIIEYIGEMLTFLKYFDAPQPFKIMASHYLFEYIHPFYDGNGRVGRFIIAKLLSDYYDNYTALTFSYVINRNKSKYYKAFINASNHLNCGDLTGFIEIMLDLLIVGQDRILDDLVPKMNATEKLTRCLSNHYKKVDYEFLYLLSMDKLFGNKRNRLSLIDIENILGVSRVKINNTIKKYNQYLVKIKSRPAIYEISDEFLNMIIK
;
A
#
# COMPACT_ATOMS: atom_id res chain seq x y z
N MET A 1 -15.52 19.62 -18.60
CA MET A 1 -16.45 19.24 -17.52
C MET A 1 -17.37 18.21 -18.15
N GLN A 2 -17.25 16.93 -17.79
CA GLN A 2 -18.06 15.87 -18.38
C GLN A 2 -19.49 16.08 -17.88
N VAL A 3 -20.43 16.31 -18.80
CA VAL A 3 -21.85 16.39 -18.45
C VAL A 3 -22.30 14.95 -18.23
N GLY A 4 -22.76 14.64 -17.01
CA GLY A 4 -23.27 13.33 -16.64
C GLY A 4 -24.54 12.96 -17.40
N LEU A 5 -25.11 11.81 -17.06
CA LEU A 5 -26.42 11.44 -17.56
C LEU A 5 -27.50 12.30 -16.91
N GLU A 6 -28.51 12.66 -17.70
CA GLU A 6 -29.71 13.36 -17.26
C GLU A 6 -30.91 12.73 -17.96
N PRO A 7 -32.11 12.74 -17.36
CA PRO A 7 -32.46 13.21 -16.01
C PRO A 7 -32.14 12.18 -14.91
N GLU A 8 -32.43 12.51 -13.64
CA GLU A 8 -32.22 11.64 -12.45
C GLU A 8 -32.70 10.19 -12.64
N THR A 9 -33.84 9.98 -13.32
CA THR A 9 -34.36 8.63 -13.59
C THR A 9 -33.38 7.78 -14.39
N LYS A 10 -32.65 8.38 -15.34
CA LYS A 10 -31.58 7.70 -16.09
C LYS A 10 -30.37 7.42 -15.21
N ILE A 11 -29.98 8.36 -14.33
CA ILE A 11 -28.89 8.10 -13.38
C ILE A 11 -29.20 6.86 -12.54
N ILE A 12 -30.40 6.78 -11.95
CA ILE A 12 -30.81 5.64 -11.12
C ILE A 12 -30.81 4.33 -11.92
N GLU A 13 -31.39 4.37 -13.13
CA GLU A 13 -31.43 3.22 -14.06
C GLU A 13 -30.02 2.68 -14.34
N TYR A 14 -29.11 3.54 -14.82
CA TYR A 14 -27.76 3.13 -15.22
C TYR A 14 -26.85 2.75 -14.04
N ILE A 15 -27.04 3.35 -12.85
CA ILE A 15 -26.37 2.85 -11.63
C ILE A 15 -26.87 1.44 -11.31
N GLY A 16 -28.17 1.18 -11.43
CA GLY A 16 -28.75 -0.16 -11.27
C GLY A 16 -28.18 -1.17 -12.26
N GLU A 17 -28.05 -0.78 -13.53
CA GLU A 17 -27.42 -1.60 -14.57
C GLU A 17 -25.94 -1.86 -14.27
N MET A 18 -25.18 -0.86 -13.85
CA MET A 18 -23.77 -1.01 -13.46
C MET A 18 -23.62 -2.03 -12.32
N LEU A 19 -24.47 -1.96 -11.30
CA LEU A 19 -24.45 -2.91 -10.18
C LEU A 19 -24.86 -4.32 -10.62
N THR A 20 -25.85 -4.43 -11.50
CA THR A 20 -26.28 -5.70 -12.10
C THR A 20 -25.16 -6.32 -12.92
N PHE A 21 -24.49 -5.52 -13.76
CA PHE A 21 -23.30 -5.92 -14.52
C PHE A 21 -22.19 -6.46 -13.60
N LEU A 22 -21.83 -5.70 -12.56
CA LEU A 22 -20.77 -6.09 -11.63
C LEU A 22 -21.08 -7.45 -10.96
N LYS A 23 -22.35 -7.68 -10.61
CA LYS A 23 -22.79 -8.90 -9.90
C LYS A 23 -22.98 -10.11 -10.81
N TYR A 24 -23.56 -9.95 -11.99
CA TYR A 24 -24.08 -11.08 -12.79
C TYR A 24 -23.43 -11.25 -14.16
N PHE A 25 -22.69 -10.27 -14.67
CA PHE A 25 -22.04 -10.42 -15.97
C PHE A 25 -20.99 -11.54 -15.91
N ASP A 26 -20.99 -12.40 -16.93
CA ASP A 26 -20.09 -13.55 -17.04
C ASP A 26 -18.74 -13.10 -17.61
N ALA A 27 -17.88 -12.61 -16.73
CA ALA A 27 -16.50 -12.25 -17.03
C ALA A 27 -15.64 -12.33 -15.77
N PRO A 28 -14.31 -12.40 -15.91
CA PRO A 28 -13.39 -12.30 -14.79
C PRO A 28 -13.67 -11.05 -13.94
N GLN A 29 -13.71 -11.23 -12.63
CA GLN A 29 -14.06 -10.16 -11.68
C GLN A 29 -13.22 -8.88 -11.85
N PRO A 30 -11.90 -8.92 -12.10
CA PRO A 30 -11.11 -7.72 -12.32
C PRO A 30 -11.59 -6.88 -13.50
N PHE A 31 -12.06 -7.53 -14.57
CA PHE A 31 -12.53 -6.82 -15.77
C PHE A 31 -13.81 -6.07 -15.46
N LYS A 32 -14.71 -6.70 -14.70
CA LYS A 32 -15.96 -6.07 -14.24
C LYS A 32 -15.68 -4.90 -13.29
N ILE A 33 -14.72 -5.05 -12.37
CA ILE A 33 -14.31 -3.96 -11.47
C ILE A 33 -13.80 -2.77 -12.28
N MET A 34 -12.88 -2.98 -13.22
CA MET A 34 -12.33 -1.88 -14.04
C MET A 34 -13.42 -1.23 -14.90
N ALA A 35 -14.24 -2.02 -15.60
CA ALA A 35 -15.34 -1.49 -16.39
C ALA A 35 -16.34 -0.69 -15.55
N SER A 36 -16.70 -1.17 -14.35
CA SER A 36 -17.61 -0.47 -13.46
C SER A 36 -17.10 0.90 -13.02
N HIS A 37 -15.78 1.07 -12.90
CA HIS A 37 -15.18 2.36 -12.57
C HIS A 37 -15.33 3.36 -13.73
N TYR A 38 -15.21 2.90 -14.98
CA TYR A 38 -15.53 3.72 -16.15
C TYR A 38 -17.02 4.10 -16.16
N LEU A 39 -17.91 3.11 -15.99
CA LEU A 39 -19.36 3.33 -15.99
C LEU A 39 -19.77 4.34 -14.93
N PHE A 40 -19.25 4.24 -13.71
CA PHE A 40 -19.56 5.18 -12.62
C PHE A 40 -19.18 6.62 -12.98
N GLU A 41 -17.95 6.84 -13.47
CA GLU A 41 -17.48 8.18 -13.84
C GLU A 41 -18.20 8.73 -15.07
N TYR A 42 -18.64 7.86 -15.99
CA TYR A 42 -19.45 8.21 -17.16
C TYR A 42 -20.87 8.62 -16.77
N ILE A 43 -21.53 7.86 -15.88
CA ILE A 43 -22.87 8.18 -15.36
C ILE A 43 -22.84 9.51 -14.60
N HIS A 44 -21.76 9.74 -13.83
CA HIS A 44 -21.52 10.97 -13.07
C HIS A 44 -22.70 11.34 -12.14
N PRO A 45 -23.08 10.46 -11.20
CA PRO A 45 -24.36 10.54 -10.48
C PRO A 45 -24.50 11.71 -9.49
N PHE A 46 -23.41 12.40 -9.14
CA PHE A 46 -23.42 13.48 -8.15
C PHE A 46 -23.05 14.83 -8.78
N TYR A 47 -23.46 15.94 -8.15
CA TYR A 47 -23.09 17.30 -8.59
C TYR A 47 -21.59 17.60 -8.45
N ASP A 48 -20.94 17.06 -7.43
CA ASP A 48 -19.49 17.12 -7.20
C ASP A 48 -19.01 15.84 -6.52
N GLY A 49 -17.73 15.54 -6.65
CA GLY A 49 -17.08 14.46 -5.91
C GLY A 49 -17.09 13.11 -6.59
N ASN A 50 -17.64 12.98 -7.81
CA ASN A 50 -17.66 11.72 -8.56
C ASN A 50 -16.28 11.07 -8.64
N GLY A 51 -15.25 11.83 -9.04
CA GLY A 51 -13.88 11.34 -9.08
C GLY A 51 -13.36 10.78 -7.75
N ARG A 52 -13.78 11.35 -6.61
CA ARG A 52 -13.39 10.88 -5.27
C ARG A 52 -14.16 9.60 -4.91
N VAL A 53 -15.46 9.59 -5.17
CA VAL A 53 -16.34 8.45 -4.86
C VAL A 53 -16.01 7.26 -5.77
N GLY A 54 -15.82 7.46 -7.07
CA GLY A 54 -15.42 6.41 -8.01
C GLY A 54 -14.12 5.74 -7.59
N ARG A 55 -13.09 6.53 -7.27
CA ARG A 55 -11.81 6.01 -6.74
C ARG A 55 -11.98 5.26 -5.41
N PHE A 56 -12.89 5.70 -4.54
CA PHE A 56 -13.21 4.97 -3.31
C PHE A 56 -13.90 3.63 -3.61
N ILE A 57 -14.88 3.61 -4.52
CA ILE A 57 -15.61 2.40 -4.93
C ILE A 57 -14.64 1.37 -5.52
N ILE A 58 -13.82 1.75 -6.51
CA ILE A 58 -12.86 0.81 -7.11
C ILE A 58 -11.83 0.31 -6.08
N ALA A 59 -11.34 1.17 -5.17
CA ALA A 59 -10.44 0.74 -4.10
C ALA A 59 -11.13 -0.27 -3.16
N LYS A 60 -12.40 -0.05 -2.81
CA LYS A 60 -13.19 -0.98 -2.01
C LYS A 60 -13.41 -2.32 -2.72
N LEU A 61 -13.78 -2.30 -4.00
CA LEU A 61 -13.97 -3.51 -4.80
C LEU A 61 -12.68 -4.32 -4.95
N LEU A 62 -11.53 -3.65 -5.15
CA LEU A 62 -10.22 -4.31 -5.21
C LEU A 62 -9.79 -4.87 -3.85
N SER A 63 -10.07 -4.15 -2.76
CA SER A 63 -9.81 -4.60 -1.39
C SER A 63 -10.62 -5.85 -1.03
N ASP A 64 -11.90 -5.88 -1.44
CA ASP A 64 -12.79 -7.02 -1.18
C ASP A 64 -12.46 -8.25 -2.01
N TYR A 65 -11.96 -8.07 -3.24
CA TYR A 65 -11.65 -9.17 -4.14
C TYR A 65 -10.22 -9.72 -3.97
N TYR A 66 -9.24 -8.84 -3.76
CA TYR A 66 -7.84 -9.21 -3.57
C TYR A 66 -7.44 -9.03 -2.09
N ASP A 67 -7.06 -7.80 -1.72
CA ASP A 67 -6.57 -7.45 -0.40
C ASP A 67 -6.38 -5.91 -0.27
N ASN A 68 -6.17 -5.44 0.96
CA ASN A 68 -5.97 -4.03 1.25
C ASN A 68 -4.70 -3.44 0.61
N TYR A 69 -3.62 -4.22 0.48
CA TYR A 69 -2.38 -3.74 -0.13
C TYR A 69 -2.57 -3.51 -1.62
N THR A 70 -3.25 -4.40 -2.33
CA THR A 70 -3.63 -4.23 -3.74
C THR A 70 -4.42 -2.93 -3.94
N ALA A 71 -5.42 -2.64 -3.10
CA ALA A 71 -6.19 -1.39 -3.20
C ALA A 71 -5.36 -0.13 -2.90
N LEU A 72 -4.49 -0.18 -1.88
CA LEU A 72 -3.62 0.92 -1.49
C LEU A 72 -2.57 1.23 -2.56
N THR A 73 -1.91 0.21 -3.10
CA THR A 73 -0.86 0.37 -4.12
C THR A 73 -1.45 0.83 -5.43
N PHE A 74 -2.62 0.33 -5.82
CA PHE A 74 -3.37 0.82 -6.97
C PHE A 74 -3.67 2.32 -6.87
N SER A 75 -4.19 2.76 -5.71
CA SER A 75 -4.45 4.18 -5.45
C SER A 75 -3.18 5.03 -5.56
N TYR A 76 -2.06 4.52 -5.02
CA TYR A 76 -0.75 5.17 -5.11
C TYR A 76 -0.26 5.27 -6.58
N VAL A 77 -0.38 4.19 -7.35
CA VAL A 77 0.07 4.11 -8.74
C VAL A 77 -0.76 5.00 -9.65
N ILE A 78 -2.08 5.06 -9.49
CA ILE A 78 -2.94 6.03 -10.20
C ILE A 78 -2.48 7.46 -9.91
N ASN A 79 -2.24 7.81 -8.65
CA ASN A 79 -1.84 9.16 -8.28
C ASN A 79 -0.47 9.57 -8.87
N ARG A 80 0.43 8.60 -9.06
CA ARG A 80 1.73 8.82 -9.75
C ARG A 80 1.60 8.82 -11.27
N ASN A 81 0.60 8.15 -11.83
CA ASN A 81 0.39 7.97 -13.27
C ASN A 81 -0.90 8.65 -13.77
N LYS A 82 -1.24 9.82 -13.21
CA LYS A 82 -2.47 10.56 -13.53
C LYS A 82 -2.69 10.73 -15.03
N SER A 83 -1.63 11.04 -15.79
CA SER A 83 -1.75 11.20 -17.23
C SER A 83 -2.18 9.90 -17.94
N LYS A 84 -1.59 8.73 -17.61
CA LYS A 84 -1.97 7.43 -18.18
C LYS A 84 -3.43 7.10 -17.80
N TYR A 85 -3.78 7.29 -16.53
CA TYR A 85 -5.13 7.09 -16.01
C TYR A 85 -6.16 7.96 -16.74
N TYR A 86 -5.97 9.28 -16.82
CA TYR A 86 -6.93 10.16 -17.48
C TYR A 86 -7.00 9.94 -19.00
N LYS A 87 -5.89 9.58 -19.64
CA LYS A 87 -5.89 9.20 -21.06
C LYS A 87 -6.76 7.97 -21.34
N ALA A 88 -6.80 7.00 -20.43
CA ALA A 88 -7.68 5.83 -20.58
C ALA A 88 -9.16 6.27 -20.67
N PHE A 89 -9.59 7.19 -19.80
CA PHE A 89 -10.95 7.75 -19.86
C PHE A 89 -11.22 8.52 -21.15
N ILE A 90 -10.28 9.36 -21.58
CA ILE A 90 -10.43 10.14 -22.83
C ILE A 90 -10.56 9.21 -24.04
N ASN A 91 -9.76 8.15 -24.11
CA ASN A 91 -9.81 7.20 -25.21
C ASN A 91 -11.14 6.43 -25.22
N ALA A 92 -11.56 5.92 -24.06
CA ALA A 92 -12.80 5.16 -23.93
C ALA A 92 -14.07 5.98 -24.25
N SER A 93 -14.05 7.28 -23.91
CA SER A 93 -15.16 8.21 -24.16
C SER A 93 -15.17 8.82 -25.57
N ASN A 94 -14.17 8.54 -26.40
CA ASN A 94 -14.15 9.01 -27.77
C ASN A 94 -15.26 8.33 -28.59
N HIS A 95 -16.10 9.09 -29.28
CA HIS A 95 -17.13 8.55 -30.17
C HIS A 95 -16.60 7.55 -31.21
N LEU A 96 -15.37 7.74 -31.70
CA LEU A 96 -14.72 6.82 -32.65
C LEU A 96 -14.31 5.47 -32.02
N ASN A 97 -14.27 5.38 -30.69
CA ASN A 97 -13.99 4.16 -29.95
C ASN A 97 -15.21 3.23 -29.87
N CYS A 98 -16.41 3.70 -30.29
CA CYS A 98 -17.63 2.90 -30.38
C CYS A 98 -18.01 2.16 -29.08
N GLY A 99 -17.66 2.72 -27.91
CA GLY A 99 -17.96 2.13 -26.60
C GLY A 99 -17.06 0.96 -26.19
N ASP A 100 -15.95 0.72 -26.89
CA ASP A 100 -15.02 -0.36 -26.57
C ASP A 100 -14.21 -0.06 -25.29
N LEU A 101 -14.41 -0.84 -24.24
CA LEU A 101 -13.68 -0.68 -22.98
C LEU A 101 -12.39 -1.51 -22.90
N THR A 102 -12.02 -2.26 -23.95
CA THR A 102 -10.86 -3.16 -23.94
C THR A 102 -9.59 -2.40 -23.56
N GLY A 103 -9.25 -1.33 -24.28
CA GLY A 103 -8.05 -0.54 -23.99
C GLY A 103 -8.10 0.17 -22.63
N PHE A 104 -9.29 0.53 -22.14
CA PHE A 104 -9.44 1.08 -20.79
C PHE A 104 -9.11 0.04 -19.73
N ILE A 105 -9.69 -1.15 -19.86
CA ILE A 105 -9.49 -2.26 -18.91
C ILE A 105 -8.03 -2.67 -18.91
N GLU A 106 -7.39 -2.81 -20.07
CA GLU A 106 -5.96 -3.12 -20.20
C GLU A 106 -5.09 -2.10 -19.44
N ILE A 107 -5.28 -0.80 -19.69
CA ILE A 107 -4.51 0.25 -19.00
C ILE A 107 -4.72 0.19 -17.48
N MET A 108 -5.94 -0.07 -17.03
CA MET A 108 -6.25 -0.13 -15.60
C MET A 108 -5.67 -1.38 -14.93
N LEU A 109 -5.67 -2.52 -15.62
CA LEU A 109 -5.01 -3.74 -15.16
C LEU A 109 -3.48 -3.59 -15.13
N ASP A 110 -2.87 -2.92 -16.12
CA ASP A 110 -1.44 -2.58 -16.06
C ASP A 110 -1.11 -1.78 -14.79
N LEU A 111 -1.92 -0.78 -14.47
CA LEU A 111 -1.73 0.05 -13.27
C LEU A 111 -1.88 -0.78 -11.98
N LEU A 112 -2.77 -1.79 -11.99
CA LEU A 112 -2.94 -2.73 -10.90
C LEU A 112 -1.70 -3.62 -10.72
N ILE A 113 -1.22 -4.22 -11.81
CA ILE A 113 -0.03 -5.10 -11.82
C ILE A 113 1.19 -4.32 -11.34
N VAL A 114 1.44 -3.12 -11.87
CA VAL A 114 2.54 -2.25 -11.42
C VAL A 114 2.43 -1.94 -9.92
N GLY A 115 1.21 -1.81 -9.39
CA GLY A 115 0.99 -1.63 -7.95
C GLY A 115 1.35 -2.87 -7.13
N GLN A 116 0.97 -4.05 -7.61
CA GLN A 116 1.26 -5.33 -6.96
C GLN A 116 2.75 -5.67 -7.03
N ASP A 117 3.40 -5.54 -8.18
CA ASP A 117 4.84 -5.79 -8.33
C ASP A 117 5.65 -4.89 -7.40
N ARG A 118 5.29 -3.60 -7.31
CA ARG A 118 6.00 -2.66 -6.45
C ARG A 118 5.95 -3.03 -4.97
N ILE A 119 4.83 -3.55 -4.48
CA ILE A 119 4.73 -3.95 -3.07
C ILE A 119 5.43 -5.28 -2.82
N LEU A 120 5.44 -6.18 -3.80
CA LEU A 120 6.24 -7.41 -3.74
C LEU A 120 7.74 -7.10 -3.69
N ASP A 121 8.22 -6.21 -4.57
CA ASP A 121 9.61 -5.76 -4.61
C ASP A 121 10.08 -5.12 -3.28
N ASP A 122 9.16 -4.49 -2.54
CA ASP A 122 9.46 -3.90 -1.23
C ASP A 122 9.37 -4.92 -0.09
N LEU A 123 8.33 -5.76 -0.07
CA LEU A 123 8.03 -6.63 1.08
C LEU A 123 8.81 -7.95 1.03
N VAL A 124 9.04 -8.56 -0.14
CA VAL A 124 9.72 -9.85 -0.25
C VAL A 124 11.15 -9.79 0.32
N PRO A 125 12.00 -8.79 -0.02
CA PRO A 125 13.32 -8.68 0.58
C PRO A 125 13.27 -8.45 2.09
N LYS A 126 12.27 -7.70 2.59
CA LYS A 126 12.11 -7.44 4.03
C LYS A 126 11.66 -8.68 4.80
N MET A 127 10.81 -9.52 4.21
CA MET A 127 10.43 -10.82 4.77
C MET A 127 11.65 -11.73 4.91
N ASN A 128 12.44 -11.88 3.84
CA ASN A 128 13.67 -12.66 3.87
C ASN A 128 14.67 -12.14 4.91
N ALA A 129 14.82 -10.81 5.01
CA ALA A 129 15.65 -10.18 6.03
C ALA A 129 15.15 -10.49 7.45
N THR A 130 13.83 -10.47 7.67
CA THR A 130 13.20 -10.76 8.96
C THR A 130 13.47 -12.20 9.40
N GLU A 131 13.37 -13.17 8.48
CA GLU A 131 13.69 -14.57 8.76
C GLU A 131 15.17 -14.76 9.14
N LYS A 132 16.09 -14.17 8.36
CA LYS A 132 17.53 -14.22 8.64
C LYS A 132 17.86 -13.59 9.98
N LEU A 133 17.30 -12.41 10.28
CA LEU A 133 17.47 -11.73 11.57
C LEU A 133 16.94 -12.56 12.73
N THR A 134 15.73 -13.11 12.62
CA THR A 134 15.12 -13.93 13.67
C THR A 134 16.00 -15.15 13.97
N ARG A 135 16.46 -15.86 12.94
CA ARG A 135 17.32 -17.04 13.09
C ARG A 135 18.70 -16.68 13.64
N CYS A 136 19.33 -15.62 13.16
CA CYS A 136 20.65 -15.21 13.63
C CYS A 136 20.60 -14.76 15.09
N LEU A 137 19.67 -13.86 15.41
CA LEU A 137 19.63 -13.22 16.71
C LEU A 137 19.18 -14.20 17.82
N SER A 138 18.20 -15.06 17.55
CA SER A 138 17.73 -16.03 18.56
C SER A 138 18.80 -17.08 18.94
N ASN A 139 19.69 -17.43 18.01
CA ASN A 139 20.75 -18.42 18.24
C ASN A 139 22.00 -17.84 18.92
N HIS A 140 22.30 -16.55 18.73
CA HIS A 140 23.57 -15.95 19.18
C HIS A 140 23.43 -14.98 20.35
N TYR A 141 22.21 -14.57 20.70
CA TYR A 141 21.97 -13.53 21.71
C TYR A 141 21.02 -14.00 22.80
N LYS A 142 21.24 -13.50 24.03
CA LYS A 142 20.30 -13.72 25.14
C LYS A 142 18.97 -13.03 24.84
N LYS A 143 17.87 -13.57 25.37
CA LYS A 143 16.49 -13.12 25.10
C LYS A 143 16.33 -11.59 25.00
N VAL A 144 16.71 -10.84 26.03
CA VAL A 144 16.53 -9.36 26.03
C VAL A 144 17.40 -8.65 24.99
N ASP A 145 18.61 -9.14 24.74
CA ASP A 145 19.50 -8.56 23.73
C ASP A 145 18.95 -8.84 22.32
N TYR A 146 18.46 -10.06 22.09
CA TYR A 146 17.76 -10.44 20.87
C TYR A 146 16.54 -9.55 20.62
N GLU A 147 15.62 -9.46 21.59
CA GLU A 147 14.36 -8.71 21.44
C GLU A 147 14.64 -7.22 21.15
N PHE A 148 15.66 -6.65 21.81
CA PHE A 148 16.09 -5.27 21.56
C PHE A 148 16.66 -5.06 20.14
N LEU A 149 17.61 -5.89 19.72
CA LEU A 149 18.23 -5.78 18.40
C LEU A 149 17.21 -6.08 17.28
N TYR A 150 16.32 -7.05 17.50
CA TYR A 150 15.24 -7.39 16.60
C TYR A 150 14.28 -6.21 16.42
N LEU A 151 13.81 -5.61 17.53
CA LEU A 151 12.88 -4.48 17.47
C LEU A 151 13.47 -3.28 16.70
N LEU A 152 14.74 -2.94 16.95
CA LEU A 152 15.40 -1.86 16.20
C LEU A 152 15.64 -2.22 14.74
N SER A 153 15.88 -3.50 14.42
CA SER A 153 16.02 -3.97 13.04
C SER A 153 14.68 -3.88 12.30
N MET A 154 13.57 -4.25 12.95
CA MET A 154 12.22 -4.11 12.40
C MET A 154 11.84 -2.64 12.22
N ASP A 155 12.13 -1.79 13.21
CA ASP A 155 11.93 -0.34 13.09
C ASP A 155 12.72 0.21 11.89
N LYS A 156 13.96 -0.23 11.68
CA LYS A 156 14.76 0.17 10.52
C LYS A 156 14.18 -0.30 9.18
N LEU A 157 13.85 -1.58 9.06
CA LEU A 157 13.40 -2.22 7.82
C LEU A 157 12.00 -1.76 7.37
N PHE A 158 11.06 -1.60 8.31
CA PHE A 158 9.66 -1.30 8.03
C PHE A 158 9.25 0.14 8.37
N GLY A 159 9.96 0.78 9.31
CA GLY A 159 9.68 2.14 9.71
C GLY A 159 10.16 3.19 8.71
N ASN A 160 9.73 4.43 8.93
CA ASN A 160 10.20 5.60 8.19
C ASN A 160 11.12 6.43 9.08
N LYS A 161 12.14 7.09 8.50
CA LYS A 161 13.06 8.01 9.18
C LYS A 161 12.36 9.07 10.05
N ARG A 162 11.11 9.42 9.73
CA ARG A 162 10.31 10.40 10.49
C ARG A 162 9.66 9.84 11.76
N ASN A 163 9.43 8.52 11.83
CA ASN A 163 8.66 7.86 12.89
C ASN A 163 9.44 6.68 13.49
N ARG A 164 10.72 6.90 13.84
CA ARG A 164 11.56 5.91 14.51
C ARG A 164 11.18 5.77 15.98
N LEU A 165 11.37 4.57 16.53
CA LEU A 165 11.06 4.29 17.94
C LEU A 165 12.01 5.05 18.87
N SER A 166 11.44 5.78 19.83
CA SER A 166 12.22 6.33 20.93
C SER A 166 12.57 5.24 21.93
N LEU A 167 13.57 5.49 22.78
CA LEU A 167 13.89 4.58 23.87
C LEU A 167 12.73 4.41 24.86
N ILE A 168 11.79 5.37 24.94
CA ILE A 168 10.57 5.24 25.75
C ILE A 168 9.64 4.21 25.12
N ASP A 169 9.46 4.26 23.80
CA ASP A 169 8.64 3.29 23.07
C ASP A 169 9.22 1.88 23.22
N ILE A 170 10.53 1.73 23.07
CA ILE A 170 11.23 0.44 23.24
C ILE A 170 11.07 -0.10 24.67
N GLU A 171 11.16 0.75 25.69
CA GLU A 171 10.93 0.36 27.09
C GLU A 171 9.53 -0.23 27.28
N ASN A 172 8.53 0.45 26.75
CA ASN A 172 7.13 0.05 26.84
C ASN A 172 6.85 -1.24 26.07
N ILE A 173 7.40 -1.39 24.85
CA ILE A 173 7.20 -2.56 24.00
C ILE A 173 7.84 -3.81 24.61
N LEU A 174 9.08 -3.68 25.14
CA LEU A 174 9.83 -4.82 25.66
C LEU A 174 9.50 -5.14 27.13
N GLY A 175 8.87 -4.22 27.87
CA GLY A 175 8.56 -4.40 29.29
C GLY A 175 9.80 -4.56 30.18
N VAL A 176 10.93 -3.95 29.80
CA VAL A 176 12.20 -4.03 30.53
C VAL A 176 12.61 -2.65 31.03
N SER A 177 13.29 -2.57 32.18
CA SER A 177 13.68 -1.27 32.74
C SER A 177 14.66 -0.48 31.86
N ARG A 178 14.59 0.85 31.93
CA ARG A 178 15.56 1.77 31.31
C ARG A 178 17.02 1.40 31.57
N VAL A 179 17.35 0.94 32.78
CA VAL A 179 18.70 0.52 33.16
C VAL A 179 19.17 -0.65 32.31
N LYS A 180 18.30 -1.64 32.08
CA LYS A 180 18.61 -2.82 31.28
C LYS A 180 18.82 -2.46 29.81
N ILE A 181 17.96 -1.60 29.25
CA ILE A 181 18.11 -1.06 27.90
C ILE A 181 19.44 -0.31 27.75
N ASN A 182 19.77 0.56 28.70
CA ASN A 182 21.03 1.31 28.66
C ASN A 182 22.26 0.38 28.72
N ASN A 183 22.20 -0.73 29.44
CA ASN A 183 23.26 -1.74 29.44
C ASN A 183 23.36 -2.47 28.09
N THR A 184 22.24 -2.81 27.46
CA THR A 184 22.21 -3.40 26.11
C THR A 184 22.76 -2.43 25.06
N ILE A 185 22.42 -1.14 25.14
CA ILE A 185 22.99 -0.10 24.26
C ILE A 185 24.50 -0.01 24.42
N LYS A 186 25.02 0.03 25.65
CA LYS A 186 26.47 0.05 25.90
C LYS A 186 27.15 -1.19 25.32
N LYS A 187 26.54 -2.36 25.47
CA LYS A 187 27.07 -3.65 24.99
C LYS A 187 27.16 -3.74 23.47
N TYR A 188 26.20 -3.16 22.75
CA TYR A 188 26.12 -3.23 21.28
C TYR A 188 26.33 -1.88 20.60
N ASN A 189 27.03 -0.95 21.25
CA ASN A 189 27.19 0.42 20.75
C ASN A 189 27.79 0.48 19.34
N GLN A 190 28.69 -0.45 18.97
CA GLN A 190 29.25 -0.52 17.62
C GLN A 190 28.21 -0.82 16.52
N TYR A 191 27.04 -1.36 16.88
CA TYR A 191 25.97 -1.70 15.95
C TYR A 191 24.85 -0.66 15.93
N LEU A 192 24.96 0.41 16.71
CA LEU A 192 23.90 1.39 16.92
C LEU A 192 24.32 2.78 16.45
N VAL A 193 23.42 3.46 15.76
CA VAL A 193 23.56 4.85 15.35
C VAL A 193 22.56 5.69 16.14
N LYS A 194 23.05 6.68 16.88
CA LYS A 194 22.17 7.60 17.62
C LYS A 194 21.64 8.69 16.68
N ILE A 195 20.33 8.69 16.45
CA ILE A 195 19.66 9.62 15.53
C ILE A 195 19.23 10.90 16.23
N LYS A 196 18.75 10.79 17.47
CA LYS A 196 18.25 11.92 18.26
C LYS A 196 18.59 11.73 19.73
N SER A 197 18.80 12.84 20.45
CA SER A 197 19.07 12.81 21.89
C SER A 197 17.84 13.07 22.76
N ARG A 198 16.81 13.78 22.27
CA ARG A 198 15.62 14.18 23.05
C ARG A 198 14.31 14.13 22.21
N PRO A 199 13.43 13.12 22.42
CA PRO A 199 13.72 11.88 23.13
C PRO A 199 14.85 11.12 22.42
N ALA A 200 15.55 10.25 23.16
CA ALA A 200 16.65 9.47 22.60
C ALA A 200 16.12 8.45 21.59
N ILE A 201 16.70 8.44 20.38
CA ILE A 201 16.36 7.52 19.29
C ILE A 201 17.66 6.89 18.80
N TYR A 202 17.66 5.56 18.70
CA TYR A 202 18.74 4.78 18.13
C TYR A 202 18.21 3.99 16.94
N GLU A 203 19.07 3.76 15.96
CA GLU A 203 18.82 2.92 14.81
C GLU A 203 19.93 1.87 14.72
N ILE A 204 19.62 0.67 14.22
CA ILE A 204 20.65 -0.32 13.89
C ILE A 204 21.50 0.16 12.70
N SER A 205 22.81 -0.01 12.76
CA SER A 205 23.74 0.33 11.67
C SER A 205 23.48 -0.48 10.39
N ASP A 206 23.81 0.09 9.23
CA ASP A 206 23.71 -0.65 7.96
C ASP A 206 24.71 -1.80 7.91
N GLU A 207 25.88 -1.66 8.52
CA GLU A 207 26.88 -2.70 8.64
C GLU A 207 26.33 -3.94 9.38
N PHE A 208 25.62 -3.72 10.50
CA PHE A 208 25.02 -4.82 11.25
C PHE A 208 23.92 -5.54 10.46
N LEU A 209 23.04 -4.80 9.79
CA LEU A 209 22.03 -5.41 8.93
C LEU A 209 22.67 -6.22 7.79
N ASN A 210 23.67 -5.65 7.12
CA ASN A 210 24.35 -6.31 6.01
C ASN A 210 25.11 -7.57 6.44
N MET A 211 25.67 -7.58 7.66
CA MET A 211 26.35 -8.76 8.22
C MET A 211 25.40 -9.96 8.38
N ILE A 212 24.11 -9.72 8.59
CA ILE A 212 23.11 -10.78 8.84
C ILE A 212 22.29 -11.10 7.57
N ILE A 213 21.99 -10.09 6.75
CA ILE A 213 21.06 -10.21 5.63
C ILE A 213 21.75 -10.68 4.33
N LYS A 214 23.05 -10.43 4.16
CA LYS A 214 23.82 -11.01 3.03
C LYS A 214 23.97 -12.51 3.27
#